data_AF-A0A0B1SGP5-F1
#
_entry.id   AF-A0A0B1SGP5-F1
#
_cell.length_a   1.000
_cell.length_b   1.000
_cell.length_c   1.000
_cell.angle_alpha   90.00
_cell.angle_beta   90.00
_cell.angle_gamma   90.00
#
_symmetry.space_group_name_H-M   'P 1'
#
loop_
_entity.id
_entity.type
_entity.pdbx_description
1 polymer ?
#
loop_
_entity_poly.entity_id
_entity_poly.type
_entity_poly.pdbx_seq_one_letter_code
_entity_poly.pdbx_strand_id
1 'polypeptide(L)'
;MLFLNDGSTDKSYGVIMDAGSTGTRLFLYTWTSYSDTELINIAPALDELNNPVVKKVNPGLSTFQDRPHKAAEYVKPLLDYASQFIPQEKLPYTPVFLLATAGMRLVPEKKQKAILNDLHTKLPQMTSMQIMKEHIRVIEGKWEGIYSWVAVNYILEKFKAGNNSVSSRPETVGMIDMGGASMQIAFEMERNDDFRSENVENIMKEHIRVIEGKWEGIYSWVAVNYILEKFKAGNNSVSSRPETVGMIDMGGASMQIAFEMERNDDFRSENVENINLGCRDDDDRYKYKLFVTTFLGYGVNEGLRKYEQQLSDRLLQTKESYVRDECMPVNLQKVINRSDGTMFVRKVMV
;
A
#
# COMPACT_ATOMS: atom_id res chain seq x y z
N MET A 1 -6.65 -30.81 47.09
CA MET A 1 -5.71 -29.77 46.61
C MET A 1 -6.30 -29.25 45.32
N LEU A 2 -6.91 -28.07 45.38
CA LEU A 2 -7.57 -27.41 44.25
C LEU A 2 -6.48 -26.97 43.28
N PHE A 3 -6.41 -27.59 42.10
CA PHE A 3 -5.71 -26.99 40.98
C PHE A 3 -6.64 -25.92 40.41
N LEU A 4 -6.20 -24.67 40.57
CA LEU A 4 -6.85 -23.50 39.99
C LEU A 4 -6.92 -23.68 38.48
N ASN A 5 -8.13 -23.52 37.97
CA ASN A 5 -8.45 -23.38 36.57
C ASN A 5 -7.83 -22.05 36.09
N ASP A 6 -6.64 -22.09 35.49
CA ASP A 6 -6.10 -20.92 34.79
C ASP A 6 -6.82 -20.81 33.44
N GLY A 7 -7.83 -19.95 33.42
CA GLY A 7 -8.65 -19.66 32.25
C GLY A 7 -7.89 -18.89 31.17
N SER A 8 -6.80 -19.44 30.65
CA SER A 8 -6.17 -18.94 29.43
C SER A 8 -6.98 -19.43 28.24
N THR A 9 -7.71 -18.51 27.60
CA THR A 9 -8.22 -18.73 26.24
C THR A 9 -7.02 -19.01 25.34
N ASP A 10 -7.00 -20.16 24.67
CA ASP A 10 -5.85 -20.59 23.88
C ASP A 10 -5.61 -19.63 22.71
N LYS A 11 -4.64 -18.73 22.86
CA LYS A 11 -4.32 -17.71 21.87
C LYS A 11 -3.46 -18.29 20.75
N SER A 12 -3.86 -18.00 19.53
CA SER A 12 -3.08 -18.23 18.32
C SER A 12 -2.39 -16.95 17.88
N TYR A 13 -1.31 -17.09 17.12
CA TYR A 13 -0.46 -15.99 16.67
C TYR A 13 -0.27 -16.06 15.17
N GLY A 14 -0.06 -14.91 14.53
CA GLY A 14 0.26 -14.81 13.11
C GLY A 14 1.11 -13.60 12.83
N VAL A 15 2.10 -13.77 11.96
CA VAL A 15 3.05 -12.72 11.59
C VAL A 15 2.72 -12.25 10.18
N ILE A 16 2.50 -10.94 10.01
CA ILE A 16 2.34 -10.31 8.70
C ILE A 16 3.51 -9.36 8.46
N MET A 17 4.20 -9.52 7.35
CA MET A 17 5.26 -8.64 6.89
C MET A 17 4.84 -7.93 5.59
N ASP A 18 4.65 -6.62 5.69
CA ASP A 18 4.48 -5.72 4.55
C ASP A 18 5.85 -5.34 4.01
N ALA A 19 6.21 -5.90 2.84
CA ALA A 19 7.46 -5.59 2.14
C ALA A 19 7.23 -4.48 1.10
N GLY A 20 7.15 -3.25 1.62
CA GLY A 20 7.04 -2.02 0.84
C GLY A 20 8.33 -1.59 0.13
N SER A 21 8.21 -0.54 -0.70
CA SER A 21 9.31 0.00 -1.50
C SER A 21 10.42 0.63 -0.65
N THR A 22 10.07 1.26 0.47
CA THR A 22 11.03 1.98 1.34
C THR A 22 11.57 1.15 2.50
N GLY A 23 10.90 0.05 2.85
CA GLY A 23 11.26 -0.81 3.97
C GLY A 23 10.25 -1.93 4.17
N THR A 24 10.58 -2.88 5.03
CA THR A 24 9.69 -3.99 5.41
C THR A 24 9.23 -3.80 6.85
N ARG A 25 7.92 -3.89 7.08
CA ARG A 25 7.30 -3.78 8.41
C ARG A 25 6.71 -5.12 8.80
N LEU A 26 7.01 -5.56 10.02
CA LEU A 26 6.38 -6.71 10.65
C LEU A 26 5.29 -6.24 11.61
N PHE A 27 4.17 -6.93 11.57
CA PHE A 27 3.04 -6.83 12.49
C PHE A 27 2.78 -8.21 13.07
N LEU A 28 2.76 -8.32 14.41
CA LEU A 28 2.35 -9.53 15.10
C LEU A 28 0.88 -9.40 15.51
N TYR A 29 0.06 -10.38 15.13
CA TYR A 29 -1.34 -10.47 15.49
C TYR A 29 -1.57 -11.69 16.38
N THR A 30 -2.60 -11.60 17.20
CA THR A 30 -3.13 -12.71 17.99
C THR A 30 -4.64 -12.82 17.80
N TRP A 31 -5.17 -14.02 17.93
CA TRP A 31 -6.60 -14.26 17.95
C TRP A 31 -6.95 -15.43 18.85
N THR A 32 -8.20 -15.45 19.26
CA THR A 32 -8.85 -16.56 19.97
C THR A 32 -9.98 -17.08 19.09
N SER A 33 -10.03 -18.39 18.87
CA SER A 33 -11.17 -19.00 18.17
C SER A 33 -12.19 -19.45 19.21
N TYR A 34 -13.41 -18.90 19.15
CA TYR A 34 -14.51 -19.28 20.05
C TYR A 34 -15.48 -20.27 19.38
N SER A 35 -15.65 -20.20 18.06
CA SER A 35 -16.42 -21.15 17.25
C SER A 35 -16.12 -20.97 15.75
N ASP A 36 -16.49 -21.97 14.93
CA ASP A 36 -16.41 -21.89 13.45
C ASP A 36 -17.54 -21.02 12.83
N THR A 37 -18.46 -20.51 13.65
CA THR A 37 -19.66 -19.77 13.20
C THR A 37 -19.49 -18.26 13.23
N GLU A 38 -18.40 -17.76 13.81
CA GLU A 38 -18.11 -16.33 13.94
C GLU A 38 -16.78 -15.98 13.27
N LEU A 39 -16.66 -14.72 12.82
CA LEU A 39 -15.38 -14.22 12.33
C LEU A 39 -14.35 -14.27 13.47
N ILE A 40 -13.14 -14.71 13.13
CA ILE A 40 -12.03 -14.78 14.08
C ILE A 40 -11.77 -13.38 14.64
N ASN A 41 -11.71 -13.28 15.98
CA ASN A 41 -11.38 -12.03 16.65
C ASN A 41 -9.86 -11.81 16.65
N ILE A 42 -9.37 -11.18 15.58
CA ILE A 42 -7.98 -10.79 15.38
C ILE A 42 -7.71 -9.43 16.05
N ALA A 43 -6.65 -9.36 16.85
CA ALA A 43 -6.13 -8.14 17.44
C ALA A 43 -4.60 -8.07 17.32
N PRO A 44 -3.98 -6.87 17.34
CA PRO A 44 -2.53 -6.76 17.46
C PRO A 44 -2.04 -7.45 18.74
N ALA A 45 -0.94 -8.18 18.64
CA ALA A 45 -0.23 -8.64 19.84
C ALA A 45 0.39 -7.41 20.53
N LEU A 46 0.38 -7.42 21.87
CA LEU A 46 0.84 -6.31 22.69
C LEU A 46 2.09 -6.71 23.47
N ASP A 47 3.02 -5.77 23.64
CA ASP A 47 4.18 -5.92 24.50
C ASP A 47 3.82 -5.68 25.99
N GLU A 48 4.81 -5.79 26.88
CA GLU A 48 4.65 -5.56 28.32
C GLU A 48 4.18 -4.14 28.67
N LEU A 49 4.36 -3.19 27.76
CA LEU A 49 3.97 -1.78 27.89
C LEU A 49 2.63 -1.50 27.19
N ASN A 50 1.91 -2.53 26.75
CA ASN A 50 0.64 -2.45 26.06
C ASN A 50 0.71 -1.75 24.68
N ASN A 51 1.88 -1.77 24.03
CA ASN A 51 2.06 -1.27 22.67
C ASN A 51 1.94 -2.41 21.64
N PRO A 52 1.41 -2.14 20.44
CA PRO A 52 1.41 -3.10 19.34
C PRO A 52 2.83 -3.56 18.98
N VAL A 53 3.01 -4.88 18.87
CA VAL A 53 4.28 -5.49 18.47
C VAL A 53 4.49 -5.28 16.97
N VAL A 54 5.20 -4.19 16.65
CA VAL A 54 5.52 -3.77 15.28
C VAL A 54 7.03 -3.49 15.17
N LYS A 55 7.64 -3.90 14.06
CA LYS A 55 9.05 -3.57 13.77
C LYS A 55 9.26 -3.26 12.31
N LYS A 56 10.07 -2.23 12.03
CA LYS A 56 10.44 -1.85 10.66
C LYS A 56 11.95 -2.00 10.44
N VAL A 57 12.31 -2.50 9.28
CA VAL A 57 13.69 -2.47 8.76
C VAL A 57 13.73 -1.74 7.42
N ASN A 58 14.88 -1.13 7.12
CA ASN A 58 15.17 -0.45 5.86
C ASN A 58 16.52 -0.98 5.35
N PRO A 59 16.81 -0.96 4.04
CA PRO A 59 15.98 -0.45 2.92
C PRO A 59 14.86 -1.43 2.52
N GLY A 60 14.02 -1.10 1.53
CA GLY A 60 12.98 -2.01 1.03
C GLY A 60 13.51 -3.28 0.36
N LEU A 61 12.70 -4.34 0.33
CA LEU A 61 13.09 -5.66 -0.19
C LEU A 61 13.53 -5.61 -1.67
N SER A 62 12.97 -4.69 -2.46
CA SER A 62 13.32 -4.50 -3.87
C SER A 62 14.77 -4.08 -4.12
N THR A 63 15.43 -3.51 -3.12
CA THR A 63 16.85 -3.10 -3.23
C THR A 63 17.81 -4.29 -3.37
N PHE A 64 17.37 -5.50 -3.00
CA PHE A 64 18.16 -6.72 -3.10
C PHE A 64 18.09 -7.39 -4.49
N GLN A 65 17.54 -6.70 -5.50
CA GLN A 65 17.39 -7.24 -6.87
C GLN A 65 18.69 -7.75 -7.50
N ASP A 66 19.82 -7.12 -7.19
CA ASP A 66 21.15 -7.53 -7.68
C ASP A 66 21.90 -8.45 -6.70
N ARG A 67 21.34 -8.65 -5.51
CA ARG A 67 21.92 -9.46 -4.42
C ARG A 67 20.85 -10.31 -3.74
N PRO A 68 20.13 -11.18 -4.47
CA PRO A 68 18.99 -11.93 -3.95
C PRO A 68 19.36 -12.81 -2.75
N HIS A 69 20.61 -13.29 -2.69
CA HIS A 69 21.12 -14.13 -1.59
C HIS A 69 21.11 -13.47 -0.19
N LYS A 70 20.93 -12.14 -0.12
CA LYS A 70 20.86 -11.38 1.13
C LYS A 70 19.43 -11.10 1.59
N ALA A 71 18.42 -11.50 0.82
CA ALA A 71 17.03 -11.18 1.11
C ALA A 71 16.56 -11.83 2.43
N ALA A 72 16.89 -13.11 2.64
CA ALA A 72 16.54 -13.80 3.89
C ALA A 72 17.26 -13.21 5.12
N GLU A 73 18.55 -12.88 4.99
CA GLU A 73 19.33 -12.23 6.05
C GLU A 73 18.76 -10.85 6.43
N TYR A 74 18.23 -10.11 5.45
CA TYR A 74 17.56 -8.83 5.68
C TYR A 74 16.23 -8.98 6.44
N VAL A 75 15.47 -10.05 6.21
CA VAL A 75 14.18 -10.31 6.89
C VAL A 75 14.38 -10.91 8.29
N LYS A 76 15.47 -11.65 8.52
CA LYS A 76 15.73 -12.35 9.78
C LYS A 76 15.54 -11.50 11.06
N PRO A 77 16.02 -10.24 11.15
CA PRO A 77 15.85 -9.41 12.36
C PRO A 77 14.39 -9.09 12.71
N LEU A 78 13.46 -9.20 11.76
CA LEU A 78 12.03 -9.09 11.99
C LEU A 78 11.50 -10.37 12.65
N LEU A 79 11.85 -11.53 12.11
CA LEU A 79 11.43 -12.82 12.65
C LEU A 79 11.98 -13.04 14.07
N ASP A 80 13.26 -12.74 14.28
CA ASP A 80 13.90 -12.82 15.60
C ASP A 80 13.22 -11.92 16.64
N TYR A 81 12.66 -10.78 16.20
CA TYR A 81 11.91 -9.89 17.08
C TYR A 81 10.54 -10.46 17.42
N ALA A 82 9.78 -10.94 16.43
CA ALA A 82 8.46 -11.54 16.67
C ALA A 82 8.56 -12.75 17.61
N SER A 83 9.59 -13.59 17.45
CA SER A 83 9.80 -14.77 18.30
C SER A 83 10.02 -14.45 19.78
N GLN A 84 10.36 -13.22 20.15
CA GLN A 84 10.49 -12.82 21.56
C GLN A 84 9.14 -12.66 22.26
N PHE A 85 8.06 -12.44 21.50
CA PHE A 85 6.72 -12.19 22.01
C PHE A 85 5.78 -13.39 21.85
N ILE A 86 6.24 -14.46 21.20
CA ILE A 86 5.43 -15.67 20.95
C ILE A 86 5.92 -16.78 21.90
N PRO A 87 5.02 -17.45 22.65
CA PRO A 87 5.38 -18.59 23.48
C PRO A 87 6.07 -19.70 22.66
N GLN A 88 7.07 -20.37 23.24
CA GLN A 88 7.91 -21.35 22.53
C GLN A 88 7.08 -22.49 21.91
N GLU A 89 6.06 -22.96 22.63
CA GLU A 89 5.13 -23.98 22.21
C GLU A 89 4.21 -23.55 21.04
N LYS A 90 4.04 -22.23 20.83
CA LYS A 90 3.22 -21.67 19.74
C LYS A 90 4.02 -21.31 18.50
N LEU A 91 5.35 -21.23 18.58
CA LEU A 91 6.21 -20.91 17.44
C LEU A 91 5.96 -21.82 16.23
N PRO A 92 5.95 -23.17 16.34
CA PRO A 92 5.76 -24.06 15.19
C PRO A 92 4.40 -23.91 14.49
N TYR A 93 3.41 -23.35 15.18
CA TYR A 93 2.04 -23.17 14.72
C TYR A 93 1.74 -21.74 14.27
N THR A 94 2.73 -20.85 14.30
CA THR A 94 2.56 -19.44 13.93
C THR A 94 2.87 -19.25 12.45
N PRO A 95 1.87 -19.02 11.57
CA PRO A 95 2.11 -18.74 10.16
C PRO A 95 2.74 -17.37 9.95
N VAL A 96 3.66 -17.30 8.99
CA VAL A 96 4.31 -16.06 8.56
C VAL A 96 3.87 -15.73 7.14
N PHE A 97 3.35 -14.53 6.95
CA PHE A 97 3.00 -13.96 5.66
C PHE A 97 3.98 -12.86 5.31
N LEU A 98 4.57 -12.91 4.11
CA LEU A 98 5.41 -11.85 3.55
C LEU A 98 4.82 -11.41 2.23
N LEU A 99 4.15 -10.26 2.26
CA LEU A 99 3.44 -9.71 1.12
C LEU A 99 4.24 -8.52 0.59
N ALA A 100 4.84 -8.70 -0.59
CA ALA A 100 5.61 -7.67 -1.26
C ALA A 100 4.72 -6.84 -2.19
N THR A 101 4.82 -5.51 -2.10
CA THR A 101 3.93 -4.58 -2.80
C THR A 101 4.62 -3.90 -3.99
N ALA A 102 4.22 -2.68 -4.34
CA ALA A 102 4.64 -1.96 -5.53
C ALA A 102 6.16 -1.90 -5.75
N GLY A 103 6.98 -1.82 -4.69
CA GLY A 103 8.44 -1.82 -4.82
C GLY A 103 8.99 -3.06 -5.51
N MET A 104 8.45 -4.24 -5.21
CA MET A 104 8.85 -5.50 -5.86
C MET A 104 8.24 -5.65 -7.24
N ARG A 105 7.07 -5.07 -7.52
CA ARG A 105 6.44 -5.09 -8.86
C ARG A 105 7.31 -4.38 -9.91
N LEU A 106 8.07 -3.36 -9.51
CA LEU A 106 8.99 -2.61 -10.39
C LEU A 106 10.29 -3.37 -10.71
N VAL A 107 10.61 -4.43 -9.97
CA VAL A 107 11.81 -5.24 -10.21
C VAL A 107 11.55 -6.16 -11.42
N PRO A 108 12.54 -6.43 -12.31
CA PRO A 108 12.35 -7.40 -13.39
C PRO A 108 11.96 -8.79 -12.87
N GLU A 109 11.02 -9.47 -13.53
CA GLU A 109 10.42 -10.74 -13.06
C GLU A 109 11.47 -11.81 -12.70
N LYS A 110 12.54 -11.93 -13.50
CA LYS A 110 13.65 -12.86 -13.24
C LYS A 110 14.35 -12.56 -11.90
N LYS A 111 14.53 -11.28 -11.57
CA LYS A 111 15.15 -10.84 -10.30
C LYS A 111 14.16 -10.97 -9.14
N GLN A 112 12.87 -10.68 -9.35
CA GLN A 112 11.82 -10.93 -8.35
C GLN A 112 11.81 -12.40 -7.92
N LYS A 113 11.76 -13.33 -8.89
CA LYS A 113 11.79 -14.78 -8.66
C LYS A 113 13.05 -15.21 -7.90
N ALA A 114 14.21 -14.61 -8.20
CA ALA A 114 15.45 -14.92 -7.49
C ALA A 114 15.39 -14.50 -6.00
N ILE A 115 14.83 -13.32 -5.70
CA ILE A 115 14.61 -12.86 -4.31
C ILE A 115 13.63 -13.81 -3.59
N LEU A 116 12.48 -14.09 -4.19
CA LEU A 116 11.47 -14.98 -3.58
C LEU A 116 12.05 -16.38 -3.33
N ASN A 117 12.84 -16.90 -4.26
CA ASN A 117 13.48 -18.21 -4.08
C ASN A 117 14.47 -18.23 -2.91
N ASP A 118 15.24 -17.16 -2.69
CA ASP A 118 16.10 -17.04 -1.50
C ASP A 118 15.27 -17.07 -0.21
N LEU A 119 14.15 -16.33 -0.17
CA LEU A 119 13.25 -16.30 0.98
C LEU A 119 12.62 -17.68 1.24
N HIS A 120 12.09 -18.35 0.21
CA HIS A 120 11.46 -19.66 0.35
C HIS A 120 12.42 -20.75 0.80
N THR A 121 13.70 -20.66 0.42
CA THR A 121 14.69 -21.71 0.73
C THR A 121 15.32 -21.50 2.09
N LYS A 122 15.63 -20.25 2.46
CA LYS A 122 16.38 -19.95 3.69
C LYS A 122 15.51 -19.63 4.90
N LEU A 123 14.37 -18.96 4.74
CA LEU A 123 13.54 -18.61 5.91
C LEU A 123 13.08 -19.83 6.73
N PRO A 124 12.68 -20.97 6.13
CA PRO A 124 12.32 -22.17 6.91
C PRO A 124 13.47 -22.71 7.77
N GLN A 125 14.72 -22.38 7.45
CA GLN A 125 15.90 -22.80 8.21
C GLN A 125 16.32 -21.77 9.27
N MET A 126 15.79 -20.55 9.19
CA MET A 126 16.16 -19.43 10.06
C MET A 126 15.19 -19.21 11.23
N THR A 127 13.99 -19.79 11.17
CA THR A 127 12.97 -19.66 12.22
C THR A 127 12.21 -20.96 12.42
N SER A 128 11.74 -21.21 13.64
CA SER A 128 10.82 -22.31 13.96
C SER A 128 9.37 -21.99 13.60
N MET A 129 9.07 -20.76 13.17
CA MET A 129 7.73 -20.36 12.71
C MET A 129 7.36 -21.02 11.37
N GLN A 130 6.06 -21.12 11.09
CA GLN A 130 5.56 -21.80 9.91
C GLN A 130 5.71 -20.93 8.66
N ILE A 131 6.74 -21.23 7.87
CA ILE A 131 6.98 -20.63 6.55
C ILE A 131 6.32 -21.49 5.46
N MET A 132 5.29 -20.95 4.82
CA MET A 132 4.65 -21.58 3.65
C MET A 132 5.01 -20.83 2.38
N LYS A 133 5.18 -21.55 1.27
CA LYS A 133 5.58 -20.96 -0.01
C LYS A 133 4.50 -20.01 -0.54
N GLU A 134 3.24 -20.34 -0.32
CA GLU A 134 2.07 -19.60 -0.76
C GLU A 134 1.94 -18.25 -0.04
N HIS A 135 2.56 -18.12 1.15
CA HIS A 135 2.48 -16.96 2.01
C HIS A 135 3.54 -15.90 1.72
N ILE A 136 4.55 -16.24 0.92
CA ILE A 136 5.61 -15.31 0.51
C ILE A 136 5.42 -15.02 -0.98
N ARG A 137 4.89 -13.84 -1.30
CA ARG A 137 4.57 -13.50 -2.70
C ARG A 137 4.58 -12.01 -2.94
N VAL A 138 4.77 -11.64 -4.21
CA VAL A 138 4.46 -10.28 -4.68
C VAL A 138 2.96 -10.24 -4.93
N ILE A 139 2.24 -9.40 -4.19
CA ILE A 139 0.79 -9.23 -4.38
C ILE A 139 0.54 -8.21 -5.49
N GLU A 140 -0.55 -8.34 -6.22
CA GLU A 140 -1.03 -7.31 -7.15
C GLU A 140 -1.66 -6.13 -6.40
N GLY A 141 -1.71 -4.96 -7.02
CA GLY A 141 -2.29 -3.75 -6.40
C GLY A 141 -3.76 -3.93 -6.05
N LYS A 142 -4.47 -4.72 -6.87
CA LYS A 142 -5.85 -5.16 -6.59
C LYS A 142 -5.97 -5.81 -5.19
N TRP A 143 -5.10 -6.77 -4.86
CA TRP A 143 -5.17 -7.48 -3.58
C TRP A 143 -4.76 -6.60 -2.40
N GLU A 144 -3.81 -5.69 -2.61
CA GLU A 144 -3.44 -4.66 -1.63
C GLU A 144 -4.68 -3.83 -1.24
N GLY A 145 -5.45 -3.37 -2.21
CA GLY A 145 -6.70 -2.63 -1.97
C GLY A 145 -7.79 -3.45 -1.28
N ILE A 146 -8.00 -4.71 -1.70
CA ILE A 146 -8.99 -5.60 -1.06
C ILE A 146 -8.63 -5.83 0.42
N TYR A 147 -7.37 -6.17 0.70
CA TYR A 147 -6.95 -6.44 2.08
C TYR A 147 -7.10 -5.22 2.96
N SER A 148 -6.75 -4.03 2.46
CA SER A 148 -6.96 -2.79 3.21
C SER A 148 -8.45 -2.47 3.42
N TRP A 149 -9.30 -2.69 2.42
CA TRP A 149 -10.76 -2.54 2.58
C TRP A 149 -11.35 -3.52 3.60
N VAL A 150 -10.91 -4.79 3.57
CA VAL A 150 -11.29 -5.78 4.57
C VAL A 150 -10.83 -5.34 5.95
N ALA A 151 -9.59 -4.87 6.10
CA ALA A 151 -9.05 -4.43 7.39
C ALA A 151 -9.86 -3.26 7.98
N VAL A 152 -10.15 -2.23 7.16
CA VAL A 152 -10.95 -1.07 7.59
C VAL A 152 -12.35 -1.49 8.03
N ASN A 153 -13.04 -2.30 7.23
CA ASN A 153 -14.40 -2.72 7.53
C ASN A 153 -14.47 -3.72 8.69
N TYR A 154 -13.42 -4.51 8.90
CA TYR A 154 -13.27 -5.37 10.07
C TYR A 154 -13.12 -4.54 11.35
N ILE A 155 -12.23 -3.54 11.36
CA ILE A 155 -12.01 -2.64 12.51
C ILE A 155 -13.27 -1.85 12.84
N LEU A 156 -14.02 -1.42 11.82
CA LEU A 156 -15.29 -0.72 11.97
C LEU A 156 -16.48 -1.65 12.25
N GLU A 157 -16.23 -2.95 12.46
CA GLU A 157 -17.20 -4.00 12.76
C GLU A 157 -18.34 -4.14 11.73
N LYS A 158 -18.10 -3.72 10.48
CA LYS A 158 -19.10 -3.72 9.40
C LYS A 158 -19.46 -5.12 8.90
N PHE A 159 -18.65 -6.13 9.23
CA PHE A 159 -18.89 -7.52 8.87
C PHE A 159 -19.71 -8.31 9.91
N LYS A 160 -19.99 -7.74 11.09
CA LYS A 160 -20.84 -8.42 12.07
C LYS A 160 -22.30 -8.39 11.57
N ALA A 161 -22.88 -9.57 11.35
CA ALA A 161 -24.30 -9.67 11.04
C ALA A 161 -25.12 -9.44 12.31
N GLY A 162 -26.05 -8.49 12.28
CA GLY A 162 -27.11 -8.42 13.27
C GLY A 162 -27.93 -9.72 13.24
N ASN A 163 -28.42 -10.16 14.41
CA ASN A 163 -29.15 -11.41 14.61
C ASN A 163 -30.03 -11.81 13.39
N ASN A 164 -29.58 -12.85 12.69
CA ASN A 164 -30.33 -13.69 11.74
C ASN A 164 -30.95 -13.05 10.49
N SER A 165 -30.36 -12.01 9.90
CA SER A 165 -30.58 -11.80 8.46
C SER A 165 -29.38 -11.18 7.74
N VAL A 166 -28.98 -11.81 6.62
CA VAL A 166 -27.95 -11.32 5.67
C VAL A 166 -28.27 -9.91 5.15
N SER A 167 -29.54 -9.49 5.26
CA SER A 167 -30.06 -8.17 4.90
C SER A 167 -29.89 -7.09 5.98
N SER A 168 -29.24 -7.38 7.11
CA SER A 168 -29.06 -6.42 8.22
C SER A 168 -27.60 -6.04 8.51
N ARG A 169 -26.64 -6.47 7.68
CA ARG A 169 -25.25 -6.04 7.87
C ARG A 169 -25.13 -4.53 7.63
N PRO A 170 -24.35 -3.81 8.45
CA PRO A 170 -24.08 -2.39 8.21
C PRO A 170 -23.47 -2.16 6.82
N GLU A 171 -23.77 -1.03 6.21
CA GLU A 171 -23.07 -0.60 5.00
C GLU A 171 -21.57 -0.48 5.26
N THR A 172 -20.80 -1.10 4.37
CA THR A 172 -19.35 -1.02 4.37
C THR A 172 -18.89 0.35 3.92
N VAL A 173 -17.71 0.76 4.37
CA VAL A 173 -17.09 2.01 3.93
C VAL A 173 -16.11 1.72 2.80
N GLY A 174 -16.02 2.64 1.84
CA GLY A 174 -14.94 2.64 0.87
C GLY A 174 -13.59 2.94 1.54
N MET A 175 -12.52 2.45 0.93
CA MET A 175 -11.15 2.60 1.40
C MET A 175 -10.29 3.15 0.28
N ILE A 176 -9.40 4.09 0.63
CA ILE A 176 -8.39 4.65 -0.26
C ILE A 176 -7.03 4.48 0.44
N ASP A 177 -6.11 3.74 -0.19
CA ASP A 177 -4.73 3.57 0.24
C ASP A 177 -3.80 4.31 -0.69
N MET A 178 -2.85 5.06 -0.13
CA MET A 178 -1.83 5.75 -0.91
C MET A 178 -0.45 5.29 -0.45
N GLY A 179 0.11 4.36 -1.22
CA GLY A 179 1.43 3.80 -0.99
C GLY A 179 2.53 4.62 -1.65
N GLY A 180 3.78 4.31 -1.29
CA GLY A 180 4.96 5.00 -1.82
C GLY A 180 5.28 4.72 -3.29
N ALA A 181 4.44 3.98 -4.03
CA ALA A 181 4.59 3.70 -5.47
C ALA A 181 3.27 3.39 -6.20
N SER A 182 2.13 3.37 -5.49
CA SER A 182 0.82 3.09 -6.08
C SER A 182 -0.30 3.59 -5.16
N MET A 183 -1.48 3.84 -5.73
CA MET A 183 -2.72 4.11 -4.99
C MET A 183 -3.71 2.95 -5.20
N GLN A 184 -4.52 2.66 -4.19
CA GLN A 184 -5.56 1.64 -4.22
C GLN A 184 -6.89 2.20 -3.73
N ILE A 185 -7.97 1.77 -4.36
CA ILE A 185 -9.34 2.09 -3.92
C ILE A 185 -10.16 0.82 -3.96
N ALA A 186 -10.93 0.60 -2.90
CA ALA A 186 -11.81 -0.54 -2.79
C ALA A 186 -13.09 -0.14 -2.04
N PHE A 187 -14.23 -0.58 -2.55
CA PHE A 187 -15.55 -0.38 -1.95
C PHE A 187 -16.45 -1.54 -2.37
N GLU A 188 -17.51 -1.77 -1.60
CA GLU A 188 -18.50 -2.77 -1.94
C GLU A 188 -19.47 -2.24 -2.99
N MET A 189 -19.68 -3.00 -4.06
CA MET A 189 -20.69 -2.70 -5.07
C MET A 189 -22.03 -3.36 -4.75
N GLU A 190 -23.14 -2.75 -5.17
CA GLU A 190 -24.44 -3.37 -5.01
C GLU A 190 -24.57 -4.60 -5.92
N ARG A 191 -25.32 -5.61 -5.46
CA ARG A 191 -25.50 -6.88 -6.20
C ARG A 191 -26.15 -6.71 -7.58
N ASN A 192 -26.82 -5.57 -7.81
CA ASN A 192 -27.55 -5.26 -9.03
C ASN A 192 -26.89 -4.15 -9.87
N ASP A 193 -25.69 -3.69 -9.52
CA ASP A 193 -24.99 -2.67 -10.31
C ASP A 193 -24.51 -3.25 -11.64
N ASP A 194 -25.13 -2.80 -12.74
CA ASP A 194 -24.92 -3.29 -14.11
C ASP A 194 -23.84 -2.48 -14.87
N PHE A 195 -22.78 -2.05 -14.19
CA PHE A 195 -21.75 -1.17 -14.74
C PHE A 195 -20.83 -1.91 -15.73
N ARG A 196 -21.26 -1.98 -17.00
CA ARG A 196 -20.56 -2.62 -18.13
C ARG A 196 -19.58 -1.64 -18.79
N SER A 197 -18.29 -1.96 -18.79
CA SER A 197 -17.30 -1.38 -19.71
C SER A 197 -16.67 -2.50 -20.56
N GLU A 198 -16.21 -2.19 -21.77
CA GLU A 198 -15.78 -3.17 -22.81
C GLU A 198 -14.56 -4.05 -22.44
N ASN A 199 -13.89 -3.83 -21.31
CA ASN A 199 -12.67 -4.55 -20.89
C ASN A 199 -12.93 -5.65 -19.84
N VAL A 200 -14.06 -6.34 -19.90
CA VAL A 200 -14.40 -7.42 -18.96
C VAL A 200 -13.89 -8.77 -19.48
N GLU A 201 -12.87 -9.33 -18.83
CA GLU A 201 -12.69 -10.78 -18.79
C GLU A 201 -13.22 -11.33 -17.47
N ASN A 202 -14.14 -12.28 -17.57
CA ASN A 202 -14.84 -12.91 -16.47
C ASN A 202 -13.97 -13.97 -15.79
N ILE A 203 -13.49 -13.68 -14.58
CA ILE A 203 -13.01 -14.71 -13.66
C ILE A 203 -13.83 -14.58 -12.37
N MET A 204 -15.03 -15.14 -12.43
CA MET A 204 -15.94 -15.43 -11.30
C MET A 204 -16.02 -14.35 -10.20
N LYS A 205 -17.03 -13.48 -10.33
CA LYS A 205 -17.74 -12.82 -9.22
C LYS A 205 -17.04 -11.76 -8.36
N GLU A 206 -15.97 -11.09 -8.79
CA GLU A 206 -15.56 -9.81 -8.14
C GLU A 206 -15.10 -8.73 -9.13
N HIS A 207 -15.81 -7.60 -9.12
CA HIS A 207 -15.56 -6.39 -9.90
C HIS A 207 -14.36 -5.63 -9.33
N ILE A 208 -13.14 -5.86 -9.85
CA ILE A 208 -11.97 -5.12 -9.36
C ILE A 208 -11.11 -4.65 -10.52
N ARG A 209 -10.77 -3.36 -10.50
CA ARG A 209 -10.17 -2.61 -11.59
C ARG A 209 -8.82 -2.02 -11.15
N VAL A 210 -7.84 -2.04 -12.04
CA VAL A 210 -6.65 -1.18 -11.93
C VAL A 210 -7.09 0.22 -12.32
N ILE A 211 -6.82 1.19 -11.45
CA ILE A 211 -7.25 2.57 -11.62
C ILE A 211 -6.20 3.28 -12.47
N GLU A 212 -6.64 3.91 -13.56
CA GLU A 212 -5.76 4.74 -14.38
C GLU A 212 -5.27 5.94 -13.57
N GLY A 213 -4.05 6.43 -13.82
CA GLY A 213 -3.49 7.56 -13.08
C GLY A 213 -4.35 8.82 -13.09
N LYS A 214 -5.18 9.00 -14.13
CA LYS A 214 -6.18 10.07 -14.19
C LYS A 214 -7.27 9.91 -13.12
N TRP A 215 -7.77 8.70 -12.93
CA TRP A 215 -8.75 8.39 -11.89
C TRP A 215 -8.14 8.46 -10.49
N GLU A 216 -6.87 8.08 -10.30
CA GLU A 216 -6.14 8.33 -9.05
C GLU A 216 -6.19 9.81 -8.66
N GLY A 217 -5.92 10.71 -9.61
CA GLY A 217 -6.03 12.16 -9.39
C GLY A 217 -7.44 12.63 -9.02
N ILE A 218 -8.48 12.15 -9.72
CA ILE A 218 -9.88 12.48 -9.41
C ILE A 218 -10.23 12.04 -8.00
N TYR A 219 -9.93 10.79 -7.64
CA TYR A 219 -10.30 10.24 -6.34
C TYR A 219 -9.53 10.88 -5.19
N SER A 220 -8.25 11.21 -5.39
CA SER A 220 -7.49 11.96 -4.40
C SER A 220 -8.04 13.37 -4.22
N TRP A 221 -8.46 14.05 -5.29
CA TRP A 221 -9.17 15.33 -5.18
C TRP A 221 -10.50 15.19 -4.42
N VAL A 222 -11.27 14.12 -4.67
CA VAL A 222 -12.49 13.81 -3.92
C VAL A 222 -12.16 13.61 -2.44
N ALA A 223 -11.15 12.81 -2.11
CA ALA A 223 -10.77 12.53 -0.73
C ALA A 223 -10.37 13.82 0.03
N VAL A 224 -9.52 14.65 -0.58
CA VAL A 224 -9.09 15.92 0.02
C VAL A 224 -10.29 16.84 0.28
N ASN A 225 -11.16 17.01 -0.71
CA ASN A 225 -12.32 17.90 -0.59
C ASN A 225 -13.41 17.35 0.34
N TYR A 226 -13.51 16.02 0.47
CA TYR A 226 -14.37 15.38 1.46
C TYR A 226 -13.87 15.65 2.89
N ILE A 227 -12.58 15.45 3.14
CA ILE A 227 -11.95 15.69 4.46
C ILE A 227 -12.04 17.17 4.85
N LEU A 228 -11.88 18.07 3.88
CA LEU A 228 -12.04 19.51 4.06
C LEU A 228 -13.50 19.98 4.06
N GLU A 229 -14.46 19.04 4.03
CA GLU A 229 -15.90 19.27 4.05
C GLU A 229 -16.42 20.22 2.94
N LYS A 230 -15.73 20.28 1.80
CA LYS A 230 -16.01 21.19 0.67
C LYS A 230 -17.22 20.78 -0.16
N PHE A 231 -17.73 19.57 0.01
CA PHE A 231 -18.91 19.07 -0.71
C PHE A 231 -20.24 19.41 -0.02
N LYS A 232 -20.22 20.10 1.12
CA LYS A 232 -21.45 20.54 1.79
C LYS A 232 -22.11 21.67 0.98
N ALA A 233 -23.17 21.34 0.25
CA ALA A 233 -24.00 22.35 -0.41
C ALA A 233 -24.95 23.00 0.60
N GLY A 234 -24.92 24.34 0.70
CA GLY A 234 -25.93 25.11 1.44
C GLY A 234 -27.32 25.01 0.78
N ASN A 235 -28.37 25.44 1.50
CA ASN A 235 -29.73 25.40 0.98
C ASN A 235 -29.88 26.27 -0.30
N ASN A 236 -30.23 25.59 -1.39
CA ASN A 236 -30.90 26.09 -2.61
C ASN A 236 -30.14 26.98 -3.60
N SER A 237 -28.81 26.90 -3.74
CA SER A 237 -28.20 27.32 -5.02
C SER A 237 -26.82 26.70 -5.29
N VAL A 238 -26.56 26.41 -6.57
CA VAL A 238 -25.24 26.05 -7.11
C VAL A 238 -24.16 27.08 -6.75
N SER A 239 -24.53 28.36 -6.66
CA SER A 239 -23.65 29.49 -6.33
C SER A 239 -23.22 29.56 -4.86
N SER A 240 -23.74 28.70 -4.00
CA SER A 240 -23.43 28.70 -2.56
C SER A 240 -22.49 27.58 -2.12
N ARG A 241 -22.00 26.76 -3.06
CA ARG A 241 -21.09 25.66 -2.71
C ARG A 241 -19.70 26.21 -2.36
N PRO A 242 -19.01 25.64 -1.35
CA PRO A 242 -17.64 26.00 -1.03
C PRO A 242 -16.71 25.77 -2.23
N GLU A 243 -15.72 26.66 -2.39
CA GLU A 243 -14.62 26.42 -3.33
C GLU A 243 -13.85 25.18 -2.91
N THR A 244 -13.60 24.31 -3.89
CA THR A 244 -12.80 23.11 -3.72
C THR A 244 -11.31 23.45 -3.77
N VAL A 245 -10.50 22.55 -3.24
CA VAL A 245 -9.05 22.68 -3.20
C VAL A 245 -8.46 21.75 -4.24
N GLY A 246 -7.57 22.29 -5.08
CA GLY A 246 -6.76 21.51 -5.99
C GLY A 246 -5.84 20.55 -5.24
N MET A 247 -5.52 19.44 -5.87
CA MET A 247 -4.76 18.35 -5.29
C MET A 247 -3.57 18.01 -6.19
N ILE A 248 -2.43 17.80 -5.55
CA ILE A 248 -1.23 17.29 -6.19
C ILE A 248 -0.82 16.04 -5.42
N ASP A 249 -0.81 14.91 -6.11
CA ASP A 249 -0.35 13.64 -5.59
C ASP A 249 1.05 13.34 -6.13
N MET A 250 1.95 12.90 -5.27
CA MET A 250 3.25 12.41 -5.72
C MET A 250 3.51 11.03 -5.10
N GLY A 251 3.16 10.01 -5.86
CA GLY A 251 3.51 8.63 -5.55
C GLY A 251 4.99 8.35 -5.87
N GLY A 252 5.35 7.06 -5.86
CA GLY A 252 6.72 6.63 -6.20
C GLY A 252 7.01 6.58 -7.69
N ALA A 253 6.03 6.23 -8.51
CA ALA A 253 6.19 6.06 -9.95
C ALA A 253 5.64 7.25 -10.75
N SER A 254 4.51 7.81 -10.34
CA SER A 254 3.83 8.92 -11.02
C SER A 254 3.49 10.06 -10.06
N MET A 255 3.15 11.18 -10.65
CA MET A 255 2.59 12.36 -9.99
C MET A 255 1.26 12.71 -10.67
N GLN A 256 0.26 13.11 -9.92
CA GLN A 256 -1.08 13.43 -10.40
C GLN A 256 -1.42 14.85 -9.97
N ILE A 257 -2.15 15.56 -10.83
CA ILE A 257 -2.68 16.89 -10.52
C ILE A 257 -4.15 16.89 -10.86
N ALA A 258 -5.00 17.32 -9.93
CA ALA A 258 -6.43 17.42 -10.12
C ALA A 258 -6.97 18.70 -9.48
N PHE A 259 -7.73 19.49 -10.22
CA PHE A 259 -8.41 20.66 -9.66
C PHE A 259 -9.72 20.93 -10.39
N GLU A 260 -10.62 21.62 -9.70
CA GLU A 260 -11.88 22.05 -10.29
C GLU A 260 -11.67 23.25 -11.20
N MET A 261 -12.26 23.15 -12.39
CA MET A 261 -12.34 24.23 -13.36
C MET A 261 -13.62 25.02 -13.17
N GLU A 262 -13.62 26.27 -13.65
CA GLU A 262 -14.86 27.04 -13.75
C GLU A 262 -15.86 26.34 -14.69
N ARG A 263 -17.14 26.34 -14.31
CA ARG A 263 -18.20 25.65 -15.08
C ARG A 263 -18.35 26.19 -16.51
N ASN A 264 -18.12 27.49 -16.67
CA ASN A 264 -18.24 28.20 -17.95
C ASN A 264 -16.91 28.26 -18.71
N ASP A 265 -15.85 27.60 -18.22
CA ASP A 265 -14.60 27.52 -18.95
C ASP A 265 -14.80 26.65 -20.20
N ASP A 266 -14.53 27.20 -21.38
CA ASP A 266 -14.67 26.50 -22.66
C ASP A 266 -13.46 25.62 -23.01
N PHE A 267 -12.45 25.54 -22.15
CA PHE A 267 -11.29 24.70 -22.36
C PHE A 267 -11.68 23.22 -22.50
N ARG A 268 -11.16 22.60 -23.57
CA ARG A 268 -11.35 21.19 -23.91
C ARG A 268 -10.00 20.55 -24.09
N SER A 269 -9.76 19.47 -23.35
CA SER A 269 -8.63 18.58 -23.57
C SER A 269 -9.00 17.17 -23.12
N GLU A 270 -8.19 16.18 -23.50
CA GLU A 270 -8.31 14.82 -22.97
C GLU A 270 -8.13 14.74 -21.45
N ASN A 271 -7.59 15.79 -20.81
CA ASN A 271 -7.39 15.88 -19.37
C ASN A 271 -8.58 16.53 -18.63
N VAL A 272 -9.65 16.91 -19.34
CA VAL A 272 -10.86 17.46 -18.70
C VAL A 272 -11.87 16.34 -18.47
N GLU A 273 -12.42 16.26 -17.26
CA GLU A 273 -13.45 15.28 -16.89
C GLU A 273 -14.62 15.96 -16.21
N ASN A 274 -15.82 15.43 -16.43
CA ASN A 274 -17.01 15.85 -15.71
C ASN A 274 -17.47 14.71 -14.81
N ILE A 275 -17.54 14.96 -13.51
CA ILE A 275 -17.99 13.98 -12.53
C ILE A 275 -19.26 14.46 -11.84
N ASN A 276 -20.13 13.52 -11.48
CA ASN A 276 -21.29 13.77 -10.63
C ASN A 276 -21.11 13.00 -9.32
N LEU A 277 -21.03 13.72 -8.20
CA LEU A 277 -20.95 13.12 -6.87
C LEU A 277 -22.33 12.96 -6.21
N GLY A 278 -23.40 13.41 -6.87
CA GLY A 278 -24.76 13.33 -6.37
C GLY A 278 -25.49 12.08 -6.87
N CYS A 279 -26.57 11.71 -6.19
CA CYS A 279 -27.38 10.54 -6.55
C CYS A 279 -28.33 10.79 -7.73
N ARG A 280 -28.45 12.03 -8.23
CA ARG A 280 -29.34 12.40 -9.33
C ARG A 280 -28.59 13.11 -10.43
N ASP A 281 -28.88 12.75 -11.68
CA ASP A 281 -28.25 13.34 -12.86
C ASP A 281 -28.81 14.72 -13.23
N ASP A 282 -30.00 15.06 -12.74
CA ASP A 282 -30.63 16.38 -12.92
C ASP A 282 -30.14 17.41 -11.89
N ASP A 283 -29.38 16.99 -10.87
CA ASP A 283 -28.88 17.86 -9.82
C ASP A 283 -27.47 18.40 -10.15
N ASP A 284 -27.42 19.63 -10.66
CA ASP A 284 -26.16 20.29 -11.00
C ASP A 284 -25.33 20.70 -9.77
N ARG A 285 -25.82 20.55 -8.53
CA ARG A 285 -25.07 20.95 -7.32
C ARG A 285 -23.83 20.11 -7.09
N TYR A 286 -23.89 18.83 -7.45
CA TYR A 286 -22.81 17.87 -7.22
C TYR A 286 -22.06 17.51 -8.51
N LYS A 287 -22.25 18.29 -9.57
CA LYS A 287 -21.46 18.19 -10.80
C LYS A 287 -20.22 19.06 -10.72
N TYR A 288 -19.08 18.46 -11.05
CA TYR A 288 -17.77 19.09 -11.02
C TYR A 288 -17.09 18.86 -12.36
N LYS A 289 -16.56 19.95 -12.94
CA LYS A 289 -15.68 19.92 -14.11
C LYS A 289 -14.26 19.97 -13.59
N LEU A 290 -13.49 18.92 -13.81
CA LEU A 290 -12.14 18.77 -13.29
C LEU A 290 -11.13 18.79 -14.44
N PHE A 291 -10.01 19.48 -14.23
CA PHE A 291 -8.79 19.22 -14.98
C PHE A 291 -7.99 18.20 -14.19
N VAL A 292 -7.68 17.06 -14.80
CA VAL A 292 -6.88 16.00 -14.18
C VAL A 292 -5.86 15.45 -15.16
N THR A 293 -4.61 15.42 -14.73
CA THR A 293 -3.50 14.89 -15.52
C THR A 293 -2.57 14.02 -14.67
N THR A 294 -1.90 13.07 -15.31
CA THR A 294 -0.96 12.16 -14.67
C THR A 294 0.38 12.20 -15.40
N PHE A 295 1.45 12.29 -14.62
CA PHE A 295 2.82 12.33 -15.09
C PHE A 295 3.55 11.05 -14.69
N LEU A 296 3.57 10.08 -15.60
CA LEU A 296 4.28 8.83 -15.38
C LEU A 296 5.80 9.07 -15.35
N GLY A 297 6.48 8.48 -14.37
CA GLY A 297 7.91 8.64 -14.16
C GLY A 297 8.32 9.93 -13.43
N TYR A 298 7.35 10.68 -12.90
CA TYR A 298 7.57 11.88 -12.07
C TYR A 298 7.32 11.63 -10.57
N GLY A 299 7.04 10.38 -10.19
CA GLY A 299 7.01 10.01 -8.78
C GLY A 299 8.40 10.04 -8.14
N VAL A 300 8.44 10.10 -6.81
CA VAL A 300 9.68 10.32 -6.03
C VAL A 300 10.77 9.30 -6.36
N ASN A 301 10.42 8.02 -6.50
CA ASN A 301 11.40 6.95 -6.75
C ASN A 301 11.94 7.01 -8.19
N GLU A 302 11.06 7.28 -9.17
CA GLU A 302 11.47 7.44 -10.56
C GLU A 302 12.29 8.72 -10.78
N GLY A 303 11.94 9.80 -10.09
CA GLY A 303 12.73 11.04 -10.07
C GLY A 303 14.14 10.80 -9.52
N LEU A 304 14.25 10.12 -8.38
CA LEU A 304 15.55 9.75 -7.81
C LEU A 304 16.35 8.84 -8.74
N ARG A 305 15.71 7.83 -9.35
CA ARG A 305 16.36 6.92 -10.30
C ARG A 305 16.92 7.66 -11.51
N LYS A 306 16.14 8.56 -12.12
CA LYS A 306 16.57 9.39 -13.26
C LYS A 306 17.71 10.34 -12.86
N TYR A 307 17.63 10.94 -11.68
CA TYR A 307 18.67 11.82 -11.16
C TYR A 307 19.99 11.06 -10.93
N GLU A 308 19.94 9.90 -10.28
CA GLU A 308 21.12 9.05 -10.05
C GLU A 308 21.75 8.59 -11.38
N GLN A 309 20.93 8.28 -12.39
CA GLN A 309 21.40 7.94 -13.73
C GLN A 309 22.11 9.13 -14.40
N GLN A 310 21.53 10.33 -14.36
CA GLN A 310 22.14 11.55 -14.91
C GLN A 310 23.48 11.90 -14.26
N LEU A 311 23.62 11.70 -12.96
CA LEU A 311 24.90 11.88 -12.26
C LEU A 311 25.94 10.85 -12.70
N SER A 312 25.51 9.59 -12.88
CA SER A 312 26.37 8.53 -13.39
C SER A 312 26.87 8.84 -14.81
N ASP A 313 26.02 9.35 -15.69
CA ASP A 313 26.37 9.69 -17.07
C ASP A 313 27.38 10.86 -17.14
N ARG A 314 27.23 11.87 -16.28
CA ARG A 314 28.21 12.97 -16.17
C ARG A 314 29.59 12.48 -15.77
N LEU A 315 29.69 11.50 -14.87
CA LEU A 315 30.98 10.92 -14.47
C LEU A 315 31.68 10.15 -15.59
N LEU A 316 30.91 9.48 -16.45
CA LEU A 316 31.49 8.77 -17.58
C LEU A 316 32.21 9.72 -18.54
N GLN A 317 31.79 10.99 -18.58
CA GLN A 317 32.44 12.03 -19.36
C GLN A 317 33.69 12.60 -18.67
N THR A 318 33.73 12.67 -17.34
CA THR A 318 34.83 13.33 -16.59
C THR A 318 35.94 12.39 -16.09
N LYS A 319 35.73 11.06 -16.12
CA LYS A 319 36.63 10.04 -15.51
C LYS A 319 36.90 10.24 -14.01
N GLU A 320 36.08 11.03 -13.32
CA GLU A 320 36.22 11.25 -11.88
C GLU A 320 35.66 10.05 -11.08
N SER A 321 36.15 9.86 -9.85
CA SER A 321 35.71 8.79 -8.94
C SER A 321 34.54 9.21 -8.02
N TYR A 322 34.14 10.49 -8.05
CA TYR A 322 33.08 11.03 -7.21
C TYR A 322 32.27 12.11 -7.93
N VAL A 323 31.01 12.28 -7.52
CA VAL A 323 30.13 13.38 -7.94
C VAL A 323 29.76 14.24 -6.75
N ARG A 324 29.85 15.55 -6.96
CA ARG A 324 29.25 16.51 -6.05
C ARG A 324 27.74 16.51 -6.23
N ASP A 325 27.03 16.21 -5.15
CA ASP A 325 25.58 16.05 -5.17
C ASP A 325 24.90 17.06 -4.25
N GLU A 326 24.54 18.23 -4.77
CA GLU A 326 23.95 19.32 -3.97
C GLU A 326 22.58 18.96 -3.34
N CYS A 327 21.94 17.91 -3.86
CA CYS A 327 20.66 17.41 -3.34
C CYS A 327 20.83 16.47 -2.13
N MET A 328 22.05 16.11 -1.73
CA MET A 328 22.30 15.28 -0.55
C MET A 328 22.63 16.13 0.69
N PRO A 329 22.28 15.65 1.89
CA PRO A 329 22.73 16.24 3.14
C PRO A 329 24.26 16.37 3.20
N VAL A 330 24.74 17.44 3.84
CA VAL A 330 26.18 17.69 4.05
C VAL A 330 26.79 16.49 4.79
N ASN A 331 27.99 16.07 4.36
CA ASN A 331 28.73 14.90 4.87
C ASN A 331 28.10 13.52 4.61
N LEU A 332 26.94 13.43 3.94
CA LEU A 332 26.42 12.15 3.49
C LEU A 332 27.25 11.65 2.30
N GLN A 333 27.75 10.43 2.42
CA GLN A 333 28.42 9.72 1.33
C GLN A 333 27.58 8.51 0.93
N LYS A 334 27.24 8.41 -0.36
CA LYS A 334 26.50 7.27 -0.90
C LYS A 334 27.30 6.65 -2.04
N VAL A 335 27.59 5.35 -1.91
CA VAL A 335 28.21 4.57 -2.99
C VAL A 335 27.09 4.11 -3.93
N ILE A 336 27.20 4.47 -5.20
CA ILE A 336 26.29 4.02 -6.25
C ILE A 336 27.00 2.97 -7.10
N ASN A 337 26.36 1.82 -7.28
CA ASN A 337 26.82 0.76 -8.18
C ASN A 337 26.25 1.03 -9.58
N ARG A 338 27.14 1.12 -10.57
CA ARG A 338 26.74 1.21 -11.98
C ARG A 338 26.31 -0.16 -12.51
N SER A 339 25.54 -0.12 -13.60
CA SER A 339 25.15 -1.32 -14.37
C SER A 339 26.33 -2.04 -15.02
N ASP A 340 27.47 -1.37 -15.22
CA ASP A 340 28.74 -1.93 -15.70
C ASP A 340 29.63 -2.52 -14.58
N GLY A 341 29.17 -2.47 -13.32
CA GLY A 341 29.90 -2.96 -12.15
C GLY A 341 30.89 -1.97 -11.52
N THR A 342 31.06 -0.77 -12.08
CA THR A 342 31.90 0.28 -11.48
C THR A 342 31.15 1.00 -10.34
N MET A 343 31.90 1.61 -9.42
CA MET A 343 31.35 2.32 -8.27
C MET A 343 31.73 3.80 -8.32
N PHE A 344 30.82 4.68 -7.89
CA PHE A 344 31.15 6.09 -7.64
C PHE A 344 30.56 6.58 -6.31
N VAL A 345 31.21 7.58 -5.72
CA VAL A 345 30.78 8.18 -4.45
C VAL A 345 30.05 9.49 -4.73
N ARG A 346 28.80 9.62 -4.26
CA ARG A 346 28.12 10.91 -4.15
C ARG A 346 28.52 11.55 -2.83
N LYS A 347 28.93 12.82 -2.84
CA LYS A 347 29.23 13.59 -1.61
C LYS A 347 28.97 15.09 -1.81
N VAL A 348 28.57 15.80 -0.75
CA VAL A 348 28.69 17.26 -0.68
C VAL A 348 29.99 17.59 0.04
N MET A 349 30.94 18.25 -0.64
CA MET A 349 32.05 18.90 0.04
C MET A 349 31.62 20.31 0.45
N VAL A 350 31.93 20.65 1.69
CA VAL A 350 31.87 22.02 2.21
C VAL A 350 32.95 22.85 1.53
#